data_AF-A0A941YEB6-F1
#
_entry.id   AF-A0A941YEB6-F1
#
_cell.length_a   1.000
_cell.length_b   1.000
_cell.length_c   1.000
_cell.angle_alpha   90.00
_cell.angle_beta   90.00
_cell.angle_gamma   90.00
#
_symmetry.space_group_name_H-M   'P 1'
#
loop_
_entity.id
_entity.type
_entity.pdbx_description
1 polymer ?
#
loop_
_entity_poly.entity_id
_entity_poly.type
_entity_poly.pdbx_seq_one_letter_code
_entity_poly.pdbx_strand_id
1 'polypeptide(L)'
;MATTMAGSRRRTRLGFTIIEGIVAALIMALAIAGMFAGWNAIDWRYYSTREAVQAAQIGRGELERAKVYGADNLPVGSYDTNTQLGTWTGSYISSSGTWSSGGTAYYDLTGTPVASSTAAGVKFSAQMTITDSDVRPNLANTSYAFTVTSKRAAVITVRRISDSQILFTQGTNLVRGGI
;
A
#
# COMPACT_ATOMS: atom_id res chain seq x y z
N MET A 1 -86.53 17.39 -23.10
CA MET A 1 -85.13 17.87 -23.27
C MET A 1 -84.54 17.93 -21.87
N ALA A 2 -83.78 16.91 -21.46
CA ALA A 2 -83.28 16.76 -20.09
C ALA A 2 -81.83 17.24 -20.02
N THR A 3 -81.58 18.29 -19.25
CA THR A 3 -80.27 18.90 -19.08
C THR A 3 -79.51 18.19 -17.96
N THR A 4 -78.56 17.34 -18.32
CA THR A 4 -77.70 16.61 -17.39
C THR A 4 -76.69 17.60 -16.76
N MET A 5 -76.89 17.98 -15.50
CA MET A 5 -75.91 18.77 -14.75
C MET A 5 -74.70 17.89 -14.41
N ALA A 6 -73.56 18.17 -15.04
CA ALA A 6 -72.27 17.61 -14.68
C ALA A 6 -71.79 18.22 -13.36
N GLY A 7 -71.97 17.48 -12.27
CA GLY A 7 -71.44 17.84 -10.95
C GLY A 7 -69.91 17.81 -10.95
N SER A 8 -69.29 18.99 -11.00
CA SER A 8 -67.87 19.20 -10.74
C SER A 8 -67.54 18.75 -9.31
N ARG A 9 -67.02 17.53 -9.15
CA ARG A 9 -66.45 17.05 -7.88
C ARG A 9 -65.21 17.87 -7.56
N ARG A 10 -65.36 18.90 -6.71
CA ARG A 10 -64.22 19.56 -6.06
C ARG A 10 -63.45 18.50 -5.26
N ARG A 11 -62.30 18.08 -5.76
CA ARG A 11 -61.29 17.37 -4.96
C ARG A 11 -60.92 18.28 -3.80
N THR A 12 -61.39 17.98 -2.60
CA THR A 12 -60.90 18.57 -1.37
C THR A 12 -59.41 18.23 -1.28
N ARG A 13 -58.56 19.25 -1.37
CA ARG A 13 -57.14 19.11 -1.08
C ARG A 13 -57.03 18.83 0.42
N LEU A 14 -56.75 17.58 0.79
CA LEU A 14 -56.42 17.22 2.16
C LEU A 14 -55.16 18.02 2.55
N GLY A 15 -55.29 18.89 3.55
CA GLY A 15 -54.20 19.73 4.02
C GLY A 15 -53.15 18.90 4.76
N PHE A 16 -51.89 19.35 4.70
CA PHE A 16 -50.76 18.72 5.39
C PHE A 16 -50.98 18.77 6.91
N THR A 17 -50.95 17.61 7.56
CA THR A 17 -51.16 17.48 9.01
C THR A 17 -49.84 17.61 9.76
N ILE A 18 -49.91 18.04 11.04
CA ILE A 18 -48.72 18.15 11.92
C ILE A 18 -48.00 16.80 12.04
N ILE A 19 -48.75 15.70 12.06
CA ILE A 19 -48.20 14.34 12.15
C ILE A 19 -47.38 14.01 10.89
N GLU A 20 -47.89 14.32 9.70
CA GLU A 20 -47.14 14.15 8.44
C GLU A 20 -45.86 14.99 8.43
N GLY A 21 -45.88 16.20 9.01
CA GLY A 21 -44.71 17.04 9.21
C GLY A 21 -43.63 16.41 10.08
N ILE A 22 -44.03 15.86 11.24
CA ILE A 22 -43.11 15.22 12.18
C ILE A 22 -42.51 13.95 11.57
N VAL A 23 -43.32 13.12 10.93
CA VAL A 23 -42.86 11.88 10.29
C VAL A 23 -41.90 12.21 9.13
N ALA A 24 -42.23 13.19 8.29
CA ALA A 24 -41.34 13.63 7.22
C ALA A 24 -40.00 14.16 7.76
N ALA A 25 -40.02 14.97 8.83
CA ALA A 25 -38.80 15.47 9.47
C ALA A 25 -37.93 14.34 10.04
N LEU A 26 -38.54 13.33 10.68
CA LEU A 26 -37.84 12.15 11.20
C LEU A 26 -37.18 11.34 10.07
N ILE A 27 -37.90 11.08 8.98
CA ILE A 27 -37.36 10.38 7.81
C ILE A 27 -36.18 11.14 7.22
N MET A 28 -36.31 12.46 7.07
CA MET A 28 -35.23 13.32 6.57
C MET A 28 -34.01 13.31 7.50
N ALA A 29 -34.20 13.37 8.82
CA ALA A 29 -33.10 13.33 9.78
C ALA A 29 -32.33 12.01 9.70
N LEU A 30 -33.04 10.87 9.63
CA LEU A 30 -32.42 9.55 9.44
C LEU A 30 -31.69 9.44 8.10
N ALA A 31 -32.29 9.96 7.03
CA ALA A 31 -31.67 9.95 5.71
C ALA A 31 -30.37 10.77 5.69
N ILE A 32 -30.37 11.97 6.29
CA ILE A 32 -29.18 12.83 6.40
C ILE A 32 -28.09 12.16 7.22
N ALA A 33 -28.44 11.56 8.37
CA ALA A 33 -27.48 10.82 9.19
C ALA A 33 -26.86 9.64 8.42
N GLY A 34 -27.68 8.90 7.67
CA GLY A 34 -27.23 7.83 6.78
C GLY A 34 -26.29 8.33 5.68
N MET A 35 -26.59 9.47 5.06
CA MET A 35 -25.73 10.09 4.04
C MET A 35 -24.37 10.49 4.60
N PHE A 36 -24.30 11.11 5.79
CA PHE A 36 -23.01 11.48 6.40
C PHE A 36 -22.18 10.26 6.80
N ALA A 37 -22.81 9.20 7.33
CA ALA A 37 -22.11 7.94 7.61
C ALA A 37 -21.56 7.31 6.33
N GLY A 38 -22.36 7.31 5.25
CA GLY A 38 -21.94 6.83 3.94
C GLY A 38 -20.79 7.64 3.35
N TRP A 39 -20.83 8.97 3.47
CA TRP A 39 -19.77 9.87 3.03
C TRP A 39 -18.44 9.54 3.71
N ASN A 40 -18.44 9.44 5.04
CA ASN A 40 -17.24 9.12 5.81
C ASN A 40 -16.67 7.74 5.44
N ALA A 41 -17.53 6.75 5.20
CA ALA A 41 -17.09 5.41 4.80
C ALA A 41 -16.45 5.41 3.40
N ILE A 42 -16.99 6.17 2.45
CA ILE A 42 -16.44 6.32 1.10
C ILE A 42 -15.10 7.06 1.15
N ASP A 43 -15.04 8.15 1.90
CA ASP A 43 -13.85 8.98 2.05
C ASP A 43 -12.68 8.17 2.64
N TRP A 44 -12.94 7.39 3.70
CA TRP A 44 -11.93 6.52 4.29
C TRP A 44 -11.43 5.44 3.31
N ARG A 45 -12.34 4.82 2.53
CA ARG A 45 -11.95 3.85 1.49
C ARG A 45 -11.12 4.50 0.38
N TYR A 46 -11.47 5.72 -0.02
CA TYR A 46 -10.74 6.47 -1.03
C TYR A 46 -9.30 6.74 -0.60
N TYR A 47 -9.08 7.25 0.62
CA TYR A 47 -7.72 7.47 1.14
C TYR A 47 -6.93 6.17 1.28
N SER A 48 -7.55 5.12 1.86
CA SER A 48 -6.91 3.81 2.01
C SER A 48 -6.47 3.21 0.66
N THR A 49 -7.32 3.31 -0.37
CA THR A 49 -6.99 2.82 -1.72
C THR A 49 -5.84 3.61 -2.33
N ARG A 50 -5.84 4.94 -2.19
CA ARG A 50 -4.74 5.80 -2.69
C ARG A 50 -3.41 5.45 -2.04
N GLU A 51 -3.41 5.24 -0.73
CA GLU A 51 -2.20 4.84 0.00
C GLU A 51 -1.68 3.47 -0.46
N ALA A 52 -2.57 2.49 -0.65
CA ALA A 52 -2.18 1.17 -1.13
C ALA A 52 -1.60 1.21 -2.56
N VAL A 53 -2.20 1.99 -3.46
CA VAL A 53 -1.70 2.19 -4.82
C VAL A 53 -0.33 2.86 -4.81
N GLN A 54 -0.14 3.88 -3.98
CA GLN A 54 1.14 4.57 -3.85
C GLN A 54 2.23 3.64 -3.30
N ALA A 55 1.91 2.88 -2.24
CA ALA A 55 2.82 1.89 -1.67
C ALA A 55 3.23 0.83 -2.70
N ALA A 56 2.30 0.40 -3.56
CA ALA A 56 2.59 -0.52 -4.65
C ALA A 56 3.53 0.09 -5.71
N GLN A 57 3.34 1.36 -6.07
CA GLN A 57 4.24 2.05 -6.99
C GLN A 57 5.67 2.19 -6.44
N ILE A 58 5.80 2.55 -5.16
CA ILE A 58 7.09 2.62 -4.46
C ILE A 58 7.75 1.24 -4.47
N GLY A 59 7.01 0.20 -4.07
CA GLY A 59 7.51 -1.17 -4.04
C GLY A 59 8.01 -1.63 -5.42
N ARG A 60 7.21 -1.40 -6.47
CA ARG A 60 7.62 -1.71 -7.84
C ARG A 60 8.88 -0.94 -8.26
N GLY A 61 8.95 0.36 -7.99
CA GLY A 61 10.11 1.18 -8.33
C GLY A 61 11.40 0.67 -7.69
N GLU A 62 11.35 0.31 -6.41
CA GLU A 62 12.51 -0.24 -5.69
C GLU A 62 12.89 -1.66 -6.17
N LEU A 63 11.91 -2.47 -6.54
CA LEU A 63 12.15 -3.78 -7.12
C LEU A 63 12.78 -3.67 -8.52
N GLU A 64 12.29 -2.76 -9.37
CA GLU A 64 12.88 -2.47 -10.68
C GLU A 64 14.30 -1.93 -10.52
N ARG A 65 14.58 -1.10 -9.52
CA ARG A 65 15.94 -0.67 -9.19
C ARG A 65 16.87 -1.85 -8.91
N ALA A 66 16.41 -2.84 -8.14
CA ALA A 66 17.17 -4.05 -7.87
C ALA A 66 17.42 -4.89 -9.13
N LYS A 67 16.43 -5.00 -10.02
CA LYS A 67 16.59 -5.66 -11.33
C LYS A 67 17.61 -4.95 -12.22
N VAL A 68 17.57 -3.62 -12.27
CA VAL A 68 18.52 -2.80 -13.04
C VAL A 68 19.93 -2.92 -12.48
N TYR A 69 20.08 -2.97 -11.16
CA TYR A 69 21.38 -3.24 -10.52
C TYR A 69 21.91 -4.63 -10.91
N GLY A 70 21.02 -5.61 -11.01
CA GLY A 70 21.32 -6.97 -11.41
C GLY A 70 21.81 -7.85 -10.26
N ALA A 71 21.75 -9.16 -10.46
CA ALA A 71 22.05 -10.15 -9.44
C ALA A 71 23.46 -9.99 -8.83
N ASP A 72 24.46 -9.67 -9.66
CA ASP A 72 25.87 -9.63 -9.23
C ASP A 72 26.25 -8.37 -8.44
N ASN A 73 25.50 -7.27 -8.61
CA ASN A 73 25.85 -5.98 -7.99
C ASN A 73 25.03 -5.68 -6.73
N LEU A 74 24.02 -6.48 -6.43
CA LEU A 74 23.24 -6.34 -5.20
C LEU A 74 24.06 -6.76 -3.97
N PRO A 75 23.78 -6.17 -2.80
CA PRO A 75 24.51 -6.49 -1.57
C PRO A 75 24.52 -7.97 -1.23
N VAL A 76 25.59 -8.40 -0.57
CA VAL A 76 25.72 -9.75 -0.01
C VAL A 76 25.40 -9.69 1.48
N GLY A 77 24.65 -10.68 1.95
CA GLY A 77 24.18 -10.77 3.32
C GLY A 77 25.09 -11.56 4.24
N SER A 78 24.51 -12.06 5.32
CA SER A 78 25.12 -13.06 6.20
C SER A 78 24.58 -14.44 5.88
N TYR A 79 25.47 -15.43 5.87
CA TYR A 79 25.13 -16.84 5.70
C TYR A 79 24.69 -17.45 7.03
N ASP A 80 23.53 -18.10 7.03
CA ASP A 80 23.05 -18.92 8.14
C ASP A 80 23.29 -20.40 7.81
N THR A 81 24.09 -21.08 8.65
CA THR A 81 24.43 -22.49 8.48
C THR A 81 23.24 -23.43 8.71
N ASN A 82 22.22 -23.01 9.45
CA ASN A 82 21.06 -23.84 9.75
C ASN A 82 20.11 -23.90 8.57
N THR A 83 19.86 -22.76 7.94
CA THR A 83 18.97 -22.64 6.77
C THR A 83 19.72 -22.82 5.44
N GLN A 84 21.05 -22.72 5.46
CA GLN A 84 21.93 -22.73 4.28
C GLN A 84 21.65 -21.58 3.31
N LEU A 85 21.20 -20.44 3.84
CA LEU A 85 20.83 -19.26 3.06
C LEU A 85 21.69 -18.05 3.42
N GLY A 86 22.02 -17.25 2.42
CA GLY A 86 22.52 -15.90 2.60
C GLY A 86 21.35 -14.92 2.71
N THR A 87 21.30 -14.11 3.75
CA THR A 87 20.23 -13.11 3.91
C THR A 87 20.80 -11.72 4.12
N TRP A 88 20.32 -10.77 3.31
CA TRP A 88 20.59 -9.34 3.47
C TRP A 88 19.28 -8.59 3.62
N THR A 89 19.22 -7.66 4.54
CA THR A 89 18.06 -6.76 4.69
C THR A 89 18.56 -5.32 4.72
N GLY A 90 17.88 -4.45 3.99
CA GLY A 90 18.24 -3.04 3.90
C GLY A 90 17.41 -2.31 2.85
N SER A 91 17.91 -1.20 2.33
CA SER A 91 17.24 -0.45 1.27
C SER A 91 18.23 0.35 0.43
N TYR A 92 17.76 0.81 -0.72
CA TYR A 92 18.51 1.77 -1.50
C TYR A 92 18.27 3.19 -0.97
N ILE A 93 19.35 3.88 -0.61
CA ILE A 93 19.30 5.26 -0.15
C ILE A 93 19.56 6.17 -1.34
N SER A 94 18.52 6.85 -1.82
CA SER A 94 18.60 7.71 -3.02
C SER A 94 19.60 8.85 -2.88
N SER A 95 19.77 9.40 -1.67
CA SER A 95 20.70 10.50 -1.42
C SER A 95 22.17 10.09 -1.53
N SER A 96 22.52 8.84 -1.19
CA SER A 96 23.88 8.31 -1.32
C SER A 96 24.08 7.50 -2.59
N GLY A 97 23.00 7.14 -3.29
CA GLY A 97 23.04 6.32 -4.50
C GLY A 97 23.44 4.86 -4.23
N THR A 98 23.35 4.39 -2.98
CA THR A 98 23.88 3.10 -2.55
C THR A 98 22.87 2.29 -1.74
N TRP A 99 23.07 0.96 -1.75
CA TRP A 99 22.34 0.06 -0.86
C TRP A 99 22.96 0.07 0.53
N SER A 100 22.13 0.24 1.56
CA SER A 100 22.57 0.26 2.97
C SER A 100 21.99 -0.92 3.73
N SER A 101 22.85 -1.73 4.35
CA SER A 101 22.43 -2.81 5.25
C SER A 101 21.73 -2.23 6.48
N GLY A 102 20.65 -2.88 6.92
CA GLY A 102 19.79 -2.40 8.01
C GLY A 102 19.03 -1.10 7.69
N GLY A 103 19.29 -0.49 6.53
CA GLY A 103 18.69 0.78 6.13
C GLY A 103 17.20 0.62 5.81
N THR A 104 16.46 1.72 5.99
CA THR A 104 15.06 1.84 5.55
C THR A 104 14.92 3.10 4.70
N ALA A 105 14.30 2.96 3.53
CA ALA A 105 14.00 4.10 2.67
C ALA A 105 12.65 4.69 3.07
N TYR A 106 12.55 6.01 3.13
CA TYR A 106 11.35 6.71 3.56
C TYR A 106 10.74 7.52 2.42
N TYR A 107 9.42 7.58 2.39
CA TYR A 107 8.67 8.26 1.32
C TYR A 107 7.48 9.04 1.88
N ASP A 108 7.14 10.15 1.23
CA ASP A 108 5.92 10.90 1.49
C ASP A 108 4.69 10.28 0.81
N LEU A 109 3.52 10.92 0.95
CA LEU A 109 2.26 10.46 0.34
C LEU A 109 2.28 10.45 -1.21
N THR A 110 3.21 11.17 -1.83
CA THR A 110 3.38 11.24 -3.29
C THR A 110 4.39 10.22 -3.81
N GLY A 111 5.06 9.49 -2.93
CA GLY A 111 6.14 8.56 -3.27
C GLY A 111 7.48 9.24 -3.51
N THR A 112 7.65 10.49 -3.09
CA THR A 112 8.93 11.19 -3.15
C THR A 112 9.81 10.69 -1.99
N PRO A 113 11.09 10.34 -2.24
CA PRO A 113 12.01 9.96 -1.17
C PRO A 113 12.23 11.08 -0.16
N VAL A 114 12.29 10.75 1.13
CA VAL A 114 12.61 11.68 2.22
C VAL A 114 13.71 11.12 3.12
N ALA A 115 14.35 12.01 3.88
CA ALA A 115 15.60 11.70 4.58
C ALA A 115 15.45 10.74 5.77
N SER A 116 14.30 10.72 6.46
CA SER A 116 14.12 9.94 7.68
C SER A 116 12.64 9.65 7.98
N SER A 117 12.40 8.76 8.94
CA SER A 117 11.07 8.49 9.53
C SER A 117 10.45 9.67 10.28
N THR A 118 11.21 10.72 10.54
CA THR A 118 10.78 11.93 11.26
C THR A 118 10.62 13.14 10.35
N ALA A 119 10.91 13.00 9.05
CA ALA A 119 10.74 14.07 8.09
C ALA A 119 9.27 14.49 7.97
N ALA A 120 9.03 15.78 7.75
CA ALA A 120 7.68 16.29 7.58
C ALA A 120 6.99 15.62 6.38
N GLY A 121 5.76 15.14 6.57
CA GLY A 121 4.96 14.52 5.51
C GLY A 121 5.33 13.08 5.16
N VAL A 122 6.29 12.46 5.87
CA VAL A 122 6.62 11.04 5.68
C VAL A 122 5.42 10.15 5.98
N LYS A 123 5.18 9.15 5.12
CA LYS A 123 4.06 8.21 5.23
C LYS A 123 4.47 6.76 5.11
N PHE A 124 5.40 6.46 4.23
CA PHE A 124 5.79 5.09 3.92
C PHE A 124 7.25 4.84 4.26
N SER A 125 7.53 3.58 4.59
CA SER A 125 8.86 3.02 4.72
C SER A 125 8.97 1.82 3.79
N ALA A 126 10.10 1.67 3.11
CA ALA A 126 10.38 0.54 2.23
C ALA A 126 11.68 -0.14 2.66
N GLN A 127 11.64 -1.46 2.70
CA GLN A 127 12.79 -2.30 3.02
C GLN A 127 12.80 -3.51 2.10
N MET A 128 13.98 -3.84 1.60
CA MET A 128 14.25 -5.00 0.77
C MET A 128 14.95 -6.08 1.60
N THR A 129 14.50 -7.30 1.43
CA THR A 129 15.17 -8.51 1.89
C THR A 129 15.62 -9.29 0.67
N ILE A 130 16.90 -9.62 0.65
CA ILE A 130 17.52 -10.46 -0.36
C ILE A 130 17.86 -11.80 0.29
N THR A 131 17.40 -12.88 -0.32
CA THR A 131 17.67 -14.24 0.09
C THR A 131 18.42 -14.95 -1.03
N ASP A 132 19.59 -15.47 -0.70
CA ASP A 132 20.48 -16.16 -1.62
C ASP A 132 20.54 -17.65 -1.27
N SER A 133 20.30 -18.50 -2.27
CA SER A 133 20.35 -19.95 -2.13
C SER A 133 21.34 -20.57 -3.12
N ASP A 134 21.67 -21.85 -2.93
CA ASP A 134 22.63 -22.57 -3.77
C ASP A 134 24.01 -21.86 -3.80
N VAL A 135 24.39 -21.27 -2.66
CA VAL A 135 25.63 -20.51 -2.46
C VAL A 135 26.74 -21.39 -1.89
N ARG A 136 28.00 -20.99 -2.08
CA ARG A 136 29.14 -21.66 -1.45
C ARG A 136 29.45 -20.98 -0.12
N PRO A 137 29.26 -21.65 1.03
CA PRO A 137 29.54 -21.03 2.31
C PRO A 137 31.03 -20.91 2.58
N ASN A 138 31.41 -19.85 3.27
CA ASN A 138 32.67 -19.74 3.98
C ASN A 138 32.42 -19.98 5.47
N LEU A 139 32.65 -21.23 5.90
CA LEU A 139 32.32 -21.69 7.25
C LEU A 139 33.13 -20.99 8.35
N ALA A 140 34.15 -20.22 8.00
CA ALA A 140 34.99 -19.52 8.97
C ALA A 140 34.39 -18.19 9.48
N ASN A 141 33.45 -17.56 8.77
CA ASN A 141 33.07 -16.16 9.06
C ASN A 141 31.67 -15.73 8.62
N THR A 142 30.68 -16.64 8.59
CA THR A 142 29.28 -16.35 8.17
C THR A 142 29.16 -15.67 6.80
N SER A 143 30.20 -15.72 5.96
CA SER A 143 30.17 -15.19 4.60
C SER A 143 29.90 -16.31 3.60
N TYR A 144 29.55 -15.94 2.37
CA TYR A 144 29.31 -16.88 1.29
C TYR A 144 29.72 -16.25 -0.04
N ALA A 145 29.95 -17.12 -1.02
CA ALA A 145 30.24 -16.73 -2.39
C ALA A 145 29.17 -17.27 -3.34
N PHE A 146 28.86 -16.46 -4.36
CA PHE A 146 27.98 -16.86 -5.43
C PHE A 146 28.64 -17.90 -6.33
N THR A 147 27.85 -18.91 -6.70
CA THR A 147 28.17 -19.89 -7.74
C THR A 147 27.32 -19.61 -8.98
N VAL A 148 27.60 -20.29 -10.09
CA VAL A 148 26.82 -20.14 -11.33
C VAL A 148 25.36 -20.61 -11.15
N THR A 149 25.14 -21.54 -10.21
CA THR A 149 23.81 -22.08 -9.88
C THR A 149 23.09 -21.30 -8.79
N SER A 150 23.75 -20.32 -8.17
CA SER A 150 23.16 -19.53 -7.09
C SER A 150 21.96 -18.75 -7.58
N LYS A 151 20.91 -18.71 -6.75
CA LYS A 151 19.69 -17.97 -7.01
C LYS A 151 19.55 -16.86 -5.99
N ARG A 152 19.05 -15.71 -6.42
CA ARG A 152 18.85 -14.54 -5.58
C ARG A 152 17.38 -14.14 -5.64
N ALA A 153 16.69 -14.22 -4.51
CA ALA A 153 15.32 -13.71 -4.36
C ALA A 153 15.38 -12.34 -3.71
N ALA A 154 14.82 -11.32 -4.35
CA ALA A 154 14.68 -9.98 -3.79
C ALA A 154 13.21 -9.69 -3.49
N VAL A 155 12.90 -9.38 -2.24
CA VAL A 155 11.55 -9.08 -1.75
C VAL A 155 11.52 -7.68 -1.17
N ILE A 156 10.68 -6.80 -1.71
CA ILE A 156 10.42 -5.47 -1.17
C ILE A 156 9.16 -5.52 -0.31
N THR A 157 9.22 -4.87 0.85
CA THR A 157 8.08 -4.65 1.72
C THR A 157 7.93 -3.15 1.97
N VAL A 158 6.73 -2.63 1.74
CA VAL A 158 6.36 -1.24 2.01
C VAL A 158 5.36 -1.20 3.15
N ARG A 159 5.65 -0.40 4.16
CA ARG A 159 4.85 -0.25 5.38
C ARG A 159 4.42 1.20 5.57
N ARG A 160 3.23 1.40 6.12
CA ARG A 160 2.82 2.70 6.66
C ARG A 160 3.57 2.95 7.98
N ILE A 161 4.09 4.16 8.18
CA ILE A 161 4.91 4.47 9.35
C ILE A 161 4.07 4.56 10.64
N SER A 162 2.85 5.08 10.56
CA SER A 162 2.03 5.37 11.75
C SER A 162 1.66 4.13 12.57
N ASP A 163 1.50 2.99 11.92
CA ASP A 163 1.02 1.73 12.52
C ASP A 163 1.89 0.52 12.14
N SER A 164 2.96 0.72 11.36
CA SER A 164 3.82 -0.34 10.82
C SER A 164 3.07 -1.39 9.96
N GLN A 165 1.86 -1.08 9.50
CA GLN A 165 1.05 -1.97 8.68
C GLN A 165 1.74 -2.20 7.33
N ILE A 166 1.89 -3.46 6.94
CA ILE A 166 2.34 -3.82 5.59
C ILE A 166 1.22 -3.46 4.61
N LEU A 167 1.51 -2.51 3.72
CA LEU A 167 0.58 -2.11 2.67
C LEU A 167 0.84 -2.86 1.37
N PHE A 168 2.10 -3.23 1.13
CA PHE A 168 2.50 -3.90 -0.09
C PHE A 168 3.75 -4.75 0.14
N THR A 169 3.75 -5.94 -0.46
CA THR A 169 4.93 -6.80 -0.54
C THR A 169 4.99 -7.40 -1.94
N GLN A 170 6.17 -7.38 -2.55
CA GLN A 170 6.41 -8.02 -3.84
C GLN A 170 7.81 -8.61 -3.88
N GLY A 171 7.98 -9.72 -4.59
CA GLY A 171 9.26 -10.35 -4.81
C GLY A 171 9.59 -10.57 -6.28
N THR A 172 10.86 -10.77 -6.56
CA THR A 172 11.36 -11.25 -7.84
C THR A 172 12.57 -12.16 -7.62
N ASN A 173 12.84 -13.05 -8.55
CA ASN A 173 14.07 -13.81 -8.58
C ASN A 173 15.00 -13.17 -9.61
N LEU A 174 16.28 -13.11 -9.27
CA LEU A 174 17.36 -12.59 -10.09
C LEU A 174 18.32 -13.75 -10.32
N VAL A 175 18.58 -14.06 -11.59
CA VAL A 175 19.52 -15.11 -11.98
C VAL A 175 20.72 -14.46 -12.62
N ARG A 176 21.89 -15.08 -12.43
CA ARG A 176 23.11 -14.61 -13.06
C ARG A 176 23.01 -14.85 -14.58
N GLY A 177 23.07 -13.78 -15.35
CA GLY A 177 22.93 -13.82 -16.82
C GLY A 177 21.54 -13.48 -17.37
N GLY A 178 20.56 -13.14 -16.53
CA GLY A 178 19.24 -12.67 -16.99
C GLY A 178 18.13 -12.75 -15.95
N ILE A 179 16.93 -12.28 -16.33
CA ILE A 179 15.67 -12.54 -15.60
C ILE A 179 15.15 -13.90 -16.01
#